data_AF-A0A533WR21-F1
#
_entry.id   AF-A0A533WR21-F1
#
_cell.length_a   1.000
_cell.length_b   1.000
_cell.length_c   1.000
_cell.angle_alpha   90.00
_cell.angle_beta   90.00
_cell.angle_gamma   90.00
#
_symmetry.space_group_name_H-M   'P 1'
#
loop_
_entity.id
_entity.type
_entity.pdbx_description
1 polymer ?
#
loop_
_entity_poly.entity_id
_entity_poly.type
_entity_poly.pdbx_seq_one_letter_code
_entity_poly.pdbx_strand_id
1 'polypeptide(L)'
;MPENPPDEEYIPARISHVGFIDQVGLEGVVVLKSEDGKEFPMRAFSGEVARHISRFQEGDKGSIPTIYNLVEEIAVMQDLLLVEVHVYMSGS
;
A
#
# COMPACT_ATOMS: atom_id res chain seq x y z
N MET A 1 -19.91 -14.51 -10.11
CA MET A 1 -19.05 -14.08 -9.00
C MET A 1 -17.68 -14.65 -9.30
N PRO A 2 -16.59 -13.87 -9.31
CA PRO A 2 -15.28 -14.48 -9.46
C PRO A 2 -15.06 -15.40 -8.26
N GLU A 3 -14.63 -16.62 -8.55
CA GLU A 3 -14.31 -17.63 -7.56
C GLU A 3 -13.09 -17.16 -6.77
N ASN A 4 -13.23 -16.94 -5.47
CA ASN A 4 -12.08 -16.70 -4.60
C ASN A 4 -11.22 -17.97 -4.62
N PRO A 5 -9.89 -17.87 -4.83
CA PRO A 5 -9.01 -19.01 -4.68
C PRO A 5 -9.15 -19.60 -3.27
N PRO A 6 -8.99 -20.93 -3.12
CA PRO A 6 -9.18 -21.63 -1.85
C PRO A 6 -8.27 -21.03 -0.79
N ASP A 7 -8.80 -20.86 0.43
CA ASP A 7 -8.21 -20.22 1.60
C ASP A 7 -6.69 -20.41 1.74
N GLU A 8 -5.90 -19.63 1.00
CA GLU A 8 -4.55 -19.28 1.42
C GLU A 8 -4.74 -18.37 2.62
N GLU A 9 -4.37 -18.87 3.80
CA GLU A 9 -4.44 -18.14 5.05
C GLU A 9 -3.57 -16.89 4.90
N TYR A 10 -4.18 -15.77 4.50
CA TYR A 10 -3.49 -14.51 4.33
C TYR A 10 -2.79 -14.14 5.64
N ILE A 11 -1.55 -13.67 5.53
CA ILE A 11 -0.82 -13.21 6.70
C ILE A 11 -1.21 -11.75 6.93
N PRO A 12 -1.93 -11.40 8.02
CA PRO A 12 -2.24 -10.02 8.32
C PRO A 12 -0.95 -9.26 8.60
N ALA A 13 -0.75 -8.15 7.91
CA ALA A 13 0.43 -7.31 8.04
C ALA A 13 0.06 -5.84 7.99
N ARG A 14 0.88 -5.00 8.64
CA ARG A 14 0.75 -3.54 8.63
C ARG A 14 2.03 -2.91 8.11
N ILE A 15 1.93 -1.71 7.56
CA ILE A 15 3.11 -0.93 7.17
C ILE A 15 3.93 -0.65 8.44
N SER A 16 5.13 -1.20 8.51
CA SER A 16 6.10 -0.93 9.59
C SER A 16 7.11 0.14 9.20
N HIS A 17 7.41 0.25 7.90
CA HIS A 17 8.39 1.20 7.38
C HIS A 17 8.06 1.63 5.96
N VAL A 18 8.35 2.89 5.66
CA VAL A 18 8.33 3.46 4.31
C VAL A 18 9.64 4.21 4.12
N GLY A 19 10.30 3.99 2.99
CA GLY A 19 11.61 4.59 2.74
C GLY A 19 12.04 4.50 1.28
N PHE A 20 13.35 4.60 1.09
CA PHE A 20 14.01 4.54 -0.21
C PHE A 20 15.06 3.43 -0.23
N ILE A 21 15.24 2.81 -1.38
CA ILE A 21 16.28 1.79 -1.59
C ILE A 21 17.63 2.45 -1.87
N ASP A 22 17.62 3.58 -2.57
CA ASP A 22 18.81 4.28 -3.02
C ASP A 22 18.96 5.65 -2.34
N GLN A 23 20.17 6.19 -2.36
CA GLN A 23 20.48 7.49 -1.72
C GLN A 23 19.88 8.69 -2.47
N VAL A 24 19.51 8.52 -3.74
CA VAL A 24 18.94 9.56 -4.59
C VAL A 24 17.42 9.66 -4.37
N GLY A 25 16.80 8.60 -3.85
CA GLY A 25 15.37 8.48 -3.57
C GLY A 25 14.55 8.18 -4.82
N LEU A 26 15.10 7.46 -5.81
CA LEU A 26 14.37 7.14 -7.05
C LEU A 26 13.42 5.94 -6.86
N GLU A 27 13.85 4.91 -6.14
CA GLU A 27 13.08 3.70 -5.86
C GLU A 27 12.58 3.70 -4.41
N GLY A 28 11.26 3.55 -4.24
CA GLY A 28 10.59 3.51 -2.95
C GLY A 28 10.47 2.09 -2.41
N VAL A 29 10.45 1.95 -1.09
CA VAL A 29 10.19 0.68 -0.41
C VAL A 29 9.15 0.84 0.68
N VAL A 30 8.25 -0.13 0.76
CA VAL A 30 7.33 -0.30 1.89
C VAL A 30 7.62 -1.65 2.51
N VAL A 31 7.84 -1.69 3.82
CA VAL A 31 7.96 -2.94 4.57
C VAL A 31 6.65 -3.17 5.30
N LEU A 32 6.01 -4.30 5.00
CA LEU A 32 4.87 -4.79 5.76
C LEU A 32 5.40 -5.74 6.82
N LYS A 33 4.91 -5.61 8.06
CA LYS A 33 5.25 -6.49 9.17
C LYS A 33 4.00 -7.12 9.74
N SER A 34 4.02 -8.43 9.89
CA SER A 34 2.98 -9.20 10.55
C SER A 34 3.19 -9.25 12.07
N GLU A 35 2.17 -9.68 12.79
CA GLU A 35 2.23 -9.75 14.27
C GLU A 35 3.27 -10.77 14.76
N ASP A 36 3.56 -11.82 13.99
CA ASP A 36 4.60 -12.83 14.30
C ASP A 36 6.03 -12.35 14.00
N GLY A 37 6.16 -11.14 13.44
CA GLY A 37 7.43 -10.51 13.13
C GLY A 37 7.96 -10.76 11.73
N LYS A 38 7.27 -11.54 10.87
CA LYS A 38 7.67 -11.66 9.45
C LYS A 38 7.56 -10.32 8.73
N GLU A 39 8.57 -10.01 7.93
CA GLU A 39 8.66 -8.78 7.15
C GLU A 39 8.57 -9.08 5.65
N PHE A 40 7.75 -8.31 4.95
CA PHE A 40 7.48 -8.41 3.52
C PHE A 40 7.86 -7.08 2.86
N PRO A 41 9.09 -6.95 2.33
CA PRO A 41 9.51 -5.75 1.61
C PRO A 41 8.89 -5.71 0.21
N MET A 42 8.22 -4.61 -0.12
CA MET A 42 7.67 -4.34 -1.45
C MET A 42 8.40 -3.15 -2.09
N ARG A 43 8.94 -3.39 -3.29
CA ARG A 43 9.79 -2.45 -4.04
C ARG A 43 9.19 -2.02 -5.38
N ALA A 44 7.86 -2.00 -5.45
CA ALA A 44 7.11 -1.81 -6.69
C ALA A 44 6.75 -0.34 -6.98
N PHE A 45 7.35 0.62 -6.28
CA PHE A 45 6.93 2.02 -6.31
C PHE A 45 8.11 2.96 -6.55
N SER A 46 7.81 4.11 -7.16
CA SER A 46 8.77 5.21 -7.20
C SER A 46 8.97 5.82 -5.82
N GLY A 47 10.10 6.48 -5.62
CA GLY A 47 10.36 7.23 -4.39
C GLY A 47 9.35 8.36 -4.15
N GLU A 48 8.77 8.92 -5.21
CA GLU A 48 7.69 9.91 -5.08
C GLU A 48 6.45 9.32 -4.40
N VAL A 49 6.03 8.11 -4.80
CA VAL A 49 4.95 7.39 -4.15
C VAL A 49 5.28 7.08 -2.69
N ALA A 50 6.50 6.62 -2.40
CA ALA A 50 6.93 6.40 -1.01
C ALA A 50 6.85 7.68 -0.16
N ARG A 51 7.19 8.84 -0.75
CA ARG A 51 7.09 10.14 -0.07
C ARG A 51 5.64 10.53 0.21
N HIS A 52 4.71 10.26 -0.71
CA HIS A 52 3.29 10.50 -0.47
C HIS A 52 2.74 9.62 0.66
N ILE A 53 3.13 8.34 0.71
CA ILE A 53 2.73 7.43 1.79
C ILE A 53 3.25 7.94 3.14
N SER A 54 4.53 8.34 3.23
CA SER A 54 5.12 8.88 4.47
C SER A 54 4.39 10.12 4.97
N ARG A 55 4.14 11.11 4.08
CA ARG A 55 3.42 12.34 4.44
C ARG A 55 1.99 12.06 4.92
N PHE A 56 1.31 11.12 4.26
CA PHE A 56 -0.02 10.69 4.68
C PHE A 56 0.00 10.10 6.10
N GLN A 57 0.99 9.25 6.41
CA GLN A 57 1.16 8.68 7.75
C GLN A 57 1.48 9.74 8.82
N GLU A 58 2.20 10.80 8.43
CA GLU A 58 2.48 11.97 9.28
C GLU A 58 1.26 12.90 9.47
N GLY A 59 0.15 12.63 8.78
CA GLY A 59 -1.11 13.37 8.89
C GLY A 59 -1.27 14.50 7.87
N ASP A 60 -0.33 14.68 6.94
CA ASP A 60 -0.45 15.64 5.84
C ASP A 60 -1.34 15.07 4.73
N LYS A 61 -2.63 15.37 4.84
CA LYS A 61 -3.64 14.99 3.83
C LYS A 61 -3.78 16.02 2.70
N GLY A 62 -3.18 17.20 2.83
CA GLY A 62 -3.29 18.27 1.84
C GLY A 62 -2.37 18.08 0.63
N SER A 63 -1.29 17.29 0.80
CA SER A 63 -0.31 17.01 -0.26
C SER A 63 -0.50 15.66 -0.96
N ILE A 64 -1.67 15.03 -0.78
CA ILE A 64 -2.03 13.79 -1.47
C ILE A 64 -2.25 14.11 -2.96
N PRO A 65 -1.62 13.35 -3.88
CA PRO A 65 -1.86 13.48 -5.31
C PRO A 65 -3.35 13.40 -5.66
N THR A 66 -3.77 14.24 -6.59
CA THR A 66 -5.17 14.38 -7.00
C THR A 66 -5.81 13.07 -7.45
N ILE A 67 -5.02 12.14 -7.99
CA ILE A 67 -5.53 10.83 -8.42
C ILE A 67 -6.07 9.98 -7.26
N TYR A 68 -5.46 10.04 -6.07
CA TYR A 68 -5.96 9.26 -4.92
C TYR A 68 -7.27 9.84 -4.40
N ASN A 69 -7.39 11.16 -4.34
CA ASN A 69 -8.63 11.84 -3.98
C ASN A 69 -9.73 11.54 -5.01
N LEU A 70 -9.39 11.53 -6.31
CA LEU A 70 -10.35 11.18 -7.36
C LEU A 70 -10.87 9.74 -7.20
N VAL A 71 -9.99 8.78 -6.89
CA VAL A 71 -10.40 7.39 -6.64
C VAL A 71 -11.30 7.30 -5.40
N GLU A 72 -10.97 8.02 -4.33
CA GLU A 72 -11.80 8.10 -3.12
C GLU A 72 -13.19 8.69 -3.43
N GLU A 73 -13.25 9.81 -4.16
CA GLU A 73 -14.50 10.46 -4.57
C GLU A 73 -15.38 9.52 -5.39
N ILE A 74 -14.81 8.80 -6.36
CA ILE A 74 -15.56 7.82 -7.16
C ILE A 74 -16.10 6.68 -6.28
N ALA A 75 -15.29 6.16 -5.34
CA ALA A 75 -15.74 5.12 -4.43
C ALA A 75 -16.91 5.60 -3.55
N VAL A 76 -16.82 6.82 -3.01
CA VAL A 76 -17.89 7.44 -2.22
C VAL A 76 -19.15 7.64 -3.06
N MET A 77 -19.03 8.09 -4.31
CA MET A 77 -20.17 8.24 -5.22
C MET A 77 -20.87 6.92 -5.56
N GLN A 78 -20.21 5.78 -5.35
CA GLN A 78 -20.75 4.45 -5.60
C GLN A 78 -21.12 3.71 -4.31
N ASP A 79 -21.10 4.39 -3.16
CA ASP A 79 -21.29 3.79 -1.83
C ASP A 79 -20.33 2.61 -1.56
N LEU A 80 -19.10 2.69 -2.07
CA LEU A 80 -18.05 1.69 -1.87
C LEU A 80 -17.10 2.09 -0.74
N LEU A 81 -16.74 1.10 0.09
CA LEU A 81 -15.75 1.24 1.15
C LEU A 81 -14.62 0.23 0.95
N LEU A 82 -13.37 0.69 0.97
CA LEU A 82 -12.21 -0.20 0.96
C LEU A 82 -12.09 -0.91 2.33
N VAL A 83 -12.32 -2.22 2.33
CA VAL A 83 -12.30 -3.02 3.57
C VAL A 83 -10.94 -3.68 3.79
N GLU A 84 -10.36 -4.24 2.73
CA GLU A 84 -9.10 -4.98 2.78
C GLU A 84 -8.33 -4.87 1.47
N VAL A 85 -7.02 -5.10 1.54
CA VAL A 85 -6.13 -5.19 0.38
C VAL A 85 -5.37 -6.50 0.49
N HIS A 86 -5.56 -7.39 -0.49
CA HIS A 86 -4.78 -8.63 -0.62
C HIS A 86 -3.63 -8.41 -1.58
N VAL A 87 -2.43 -8.76 -1.15
CA VAL A 87 -1.20 -8.63 -1.93
C VAL A 87 -0.67 -10.02 -2.23
N TYR A 88 -0.42 -10.29 -3.51
CA TYR A 88 0.14 -11.54 -4.00
C TYR A 88 1.55 -11.29 -4.54
N MET A 89 2.42 -12.30 -4.47
CA MET A 89 3.74 -12.19 -5.10
C MET A 89 3.59 -12.10 -6.62
N SER A 90 4.39 -11.26 -7.28
CA SER A 90 4.37 -11.19 -8.75
C SER A 90 5.08 -12.41 -9.34
N GLY A 91 4.42 -13.06 -10.32
CA GLY A 91 4.96 -14.25 -11.00
C GLY A 91 4.60 -15.54 -10.26
N SER A 92 3.46 -16.11 -10.64
CA SER A 92 3.17 -17.54 -10.53
C SER A 92 3.61 -18.26 -11.81
#